data_AF-A0A497D320-F1
#
_entry.id   AF-A0A497D320-F1
#
_cell.length_a   1.000
_cell.length_b   1.000
_cell.length_c   1.000
_cell.angle_alpha   90.00
_cell.angle_beta   90.00
_cell.angle_gamma   90.00
#
_symmetry.space_group_name_H-M   'P 1'
#
loop_
_entity.id
_entity.type
_entity.pdbx_description
1 polymer ?
#
loop_
_entity_poly.entity_id
_entity_poly.type
_entity_poly.pdbx_seq_one_letter_code
_entity_poly.pdbx_strand_id
1 'polypeptide(L)'
;MTEKKKSRFKNNLGHFVFFDPKMGAVGAVILGTVVFFINYDHGIIWGITAALKQSAFTFFIGGTLTRLCENLASAIKKEYLAILAAVAIPTTISLMLTYTVHSLKGTPEPLNSTIPTLFMAPWGFLWWALRKRKQLKTANESI
;
A
#
# COMPACT_ATOMS: atom_id res chain seq x y z
N MET A 1 -2.77 35.72 -3.21
CA MET A 1 -2.27 34.39 -2.77
C MET A 1 -1.91 33.60 -4.03
N THR A 2 -0.62 33.50 -4.34
CA THR A 2 -0.11 33.17 -5.69
C THR A 2 -0.24 31.68 -6.06
N GLU A 3 -0.60 31.41 -7.33
CA GLU A 3 -0.74 30.07 -7.94
C GLU A 3 0.43 29.12 -7.67
N LYS A 4 1.64 29.63 -7.45
CA LYS A 4 2.83 28.85 -7.10
C LYS A 4 2.65 27.97 -5.85
N LYS A 5 1.80 28.35 -4.89
CA LYS A 5 1.55 27.51 -3.70
C LYS A 5 0.74 26.24 -4.03
N LYS A 6 -0.04 26.26 -5.12
CA LYS A 6 -0.89 25.15 -5.58
C LYS A 6 -0.07 24.03 -6.22
N SER A 7 1.13 24.32 -6.75
CA SER A 7 2.02 23.31 -7.36
C SER A 7 2.83 22.50 -6.33
N ARG A 8 3.01 23.03 -5.11
CA ARG A 8 3.84 22.40 -4.06
C ARG A 8 3.31 21.06 -3.54
N PHE A 9 2.04 20.76 -3.81
CA PHE A 9 1.37 19.52 -3.40
C PHE A 9 0.85 18.73 -4.60
N LYS A 10 1.33 19.01 -5.82
CA LYS A 10 0.87 18.29 -7.00
C LYS A 10 1.28 16.82 -6.89
N ASN A 11 0.28 15.96 -7.05
CA ASN A 11 0.44 14.53 -7.12
C ASN A 11 1.25 14.20 -8.38
N ASN A 12 2.49 13.74 -8.21
CA ASN A 12 3.35 13.38 -9.34
C ASN A 12 3.66 11.87 -9.37
N LEU A 13 3.26 11.12 -8.35
CA LEU A 13 3.43 9.66 -8.32
C LEU A 13 2.14 8.95 -8.75
N GLY A 14 0.97 9.49 -8.38
CA GLY A 14 -0.34 9.06 -8.87
C GLY A 14 -1.05 10.14 -9.69
N HIS A 15 -2.14 9.78 -10.35
CA HIS A 15 -3.00 10.74 -11.04
C HIS A 15 -4.28 11.06 -10.24
N PHE A 16 -4.80 10.07 -9.49
CA PHE A 16 -6.04 10.20 -8.72
C PHE A 16 -5.77 10.55 -7.26
N VAL A 17 -6.72 11.24 -6.63
CA VAL A 17 -6.55 11.82 -5.29
C VAL A 17 -6.63 10.78 -4.18
N PHE A 18 -7.45 9.75 -4.34
CA PHE A 18 -7.77 8.75 -3.29
C PHE A 18 -7.30 7.34 -3.60
N PHE A 19 -6.77 7.09 -4.80
CA PHE A 19 -6.44 5.77 -5.28
C PHE A 19 -5.23 5.79 -6.20
N ASP A 20 -4.31 4.86 -6.02
CA ASP A 20 -3.22 4.63 -6.97
C ASP A 20 -3.45 3.32 -7.74
N PRO A 21 -4.01 3.37 -8.98
CA PRO A 21 -4.30 2.16 -9.75
C PRO A 21 -3.06 1.39 -10.16
N LYS A 22 -1.92 2.08 -10.38
CA LYS A 22 -0.68 1.43 -10.79
C LYS A 22 -0.11 0.64 -9.62
N MET A 23 -0.02 1.27 -8.45
CA MET A 23 0.51 0.61 -7.27
C MET A 23 -0.46 -0.44 -6.72
N GLY A 24 -1.77 -0.22 -6.84
CA GLY A 24 -2.79 -1.24 -6.59
C GLY A 24 -2.58 -2.48 -7.47
N ALA A 25 -2.40 -2.30 -8.79
CA ALA A 25 -2.18 -3.40 -9.72
C ALA A 25 -0.87 -4.15 -9.44
N VAL A 26 0.25 -3.43 -9.22
CA VAL A 26 1.54 -4.04 -8.87
C VAL A 26 1.43 -4.86 -7.59
N GLY A 27 0.82 -4.29 -6.54
CA GLY A 27 0.59 -5.00 -5.29
C GLY A 27 -0.27 -6.24 -5.49
N ALA A 28 -1.38 -6.12 -6.22
CA ALA A 28 -2.30 -7.22 -6.48
C ALA A 28 -1.62 -8.41 -7.14
N VAL A 29 -0.80 -8.18 -8.17
CA VAL A 29 -0.06 -9.25 -8.84
C VAL A 29 0.92 -9.90 -7.86
N ILE A 30 1.77 -9.13 -7.18
CA ILE A 30 2.81 -9.70 -6.31
C ILE A 30 2.20 -10.48 -5.15
N LEU A 31 1.27 -9.87 -4.39
CA LEU A 31 0.66 -10.51 -3.21
C LEU A 31 -0.28 -11.66 -3.61
N GLY A 32 -1.01 -11.52 -4.71
CA GLY A 32 -1.85 -12.60 -5.25
C GLY A 32 -1.03 -13.84 -5.59
N THR A 33 0.11 -13.66 -6.26
CA THR A 33 1.03 -14.76 -6.57
C THR A 33 1.60 -15.41 -5.33
N VAL A 34 2.02 -14.62 -4.33
CA VAL A 34 2.54 -15.18 -3.06
C VAL A 34 1.46 -16.00 -2.35
N VAL A 35 0.25 -15.47 -2.22
CA VAL A 35 -0.85 -16.17 -1.53
C VAL A 35 -1.31 -17.41 -2.27
N PHE A 36 -1.25 -17.42 -3.61
CA PHE A 36 -1.49 -18.62 -4.41
C PHE A 36 -0.56 -19.77 -3.99
N PHE A 37 0.75 -19.53 -3.96
CA PHE A 37 1.74 -20.56 -3.62
C PHE A 37 1.64 -21.02 -2.16
N ILE A 38 1.31 -20.11 -1.23
CA ILE A 38 1.07 -20.47 0.18
C ILE A 38 -0.07 -21.47 0.32
N ASN A 39 -1.12 -21.34 -0.49
CA ASN A 39 -2.32 -22.17 -0.39
C ASN A 39 -2.34 -23.33 -1.42
N TYR A 40 -1.29 -23.47 -2.22
CA TYR A 40 -1.25 -24.44 -3.32
C TYR A 40 -1.31 -25.90 -2.82
N ASP A 41 -0.67 -26.18 -1.69
CA ASP A 41 -0.61 -27.52 -1.08
C ASP A 41 -1.99 -28.03 -0.61
N HIS A 42 -2.97 -27.15 -0.49
CA HIS A 42 -4.35 -27.52 -0.15
C HIS A 42 -5.21 -27.82 -1.38
N GLY A 43 -4.65 -27.63 -2.58
CA GLY A 43 -5.28 -27.88 -3.87
C GLY A 43 -5.44 -26.60 -4.69
N ILE A 44 -5.38 -26.76 -6.02
CA ILE A 44 -5.38 -25.63 -6.95
C ILE A 44 -6.59 -24.70 -6.82
N ILE A 45 -7.78 -25.24 -6.54
CA ILE A 45 -9.02 -24.47 -6.35
C ILE A 45 -8.90 -23.54 -5.13
N TRP A 46 -8.32 -24.04 -4.04
CA TRP A 46 -8.08 -23.25 -2.83
C TRP A 46 -7.01 -22.18 -3.05
N GLY A 47 -5.91 -22.54 -3.72
CA GLY A 47 -4.87 -21.58 -4.13
C GLY A 47 -5.42 -20.43 -4.97
N ILE A 48 -6.20 -20.72 -6.02
CA ILE A 48 -6.82 -19.70 -6.88
C ILE A 48 -7.80 -18.83 -6.08
N THR A 49 -8.63 -19.43 -5.23
CA THR A 49 -9.62 -18.69 -4.43
C THR A 49 -8.94 -17.71 -3.47
N ALA A 50 -7.88 -18.14 -2.78
CA ALA A 50 -7.10 -17.29 -1.90
C ALA A 50 -6.37 -16.17 -2.67
N ALA A 51 -5.77 -16.50 -3.82
CA ALA A 51 -5.09 -15.54 -4.68
C ALA A 51 -6.03 -14.46 -5.21
N LEU A 52 -7.23 -14.83 -5.66
CA LEU A 52 -8.23 -13.87 -6.16
C LEU A 52 -8.71 -12.93 -5.05
N LYS A 53 -9.00 -13.47 -3.85
CA LYS A 53 -9.33 -12.65 -2.67
C LYS A 53 -8.21 -11.65 -2.37
N GLN A 54 -6.97 -12.13 -2.34
CA GLN A 54 -5.80 -11.29 -2.06
C GLN A 54 -5.58 -10.23 -3.14
N SER A 55 -5.65 -10.60 -4.42
CA SER A 55 -5.45 -9.68 -5.55
C SER A 55 -6.50 -8.57 -5.57
N ALA A 56 -7.78 -8.93 -5.46
CA ALA A 56 -8.87 -7.95 -5.44
C ALA A 56 -8.71 -6.98 -4.26
N PHE A 57 -8.47 -7.54 -3.07
CA PHE A 57 -8.25 -6.75 -1.87
C PHE A 57 -7.04 -5.81 -2.01
N THR A 58 -5.90 -6.33 -2.46
CA THR A 58 -4.66 -5.55 -2.60
C THR A 58 -4.79 -4.48 -3.69
N PHE A 59 -5.53 -4.76 -4.77
CA PHE A 59 -5.78 -3.78 -5.81
C PHE A 59 -6.47 -2.54 -5.25
N PHE A 60 -7.65 -2.72 -4.63
CA PHE A 60 -8.46 -1.61 -4.13
C PHE A 60 -7.86 -1.00 -2.86
N ILE A 61 -7.63 -1.81 -1.84
CA ILE A 61 -7.17 -1.32 -0.53
C ILE A 61 -5.69 -0.90 -0.61
N GLY A 62 -4.83 -1.69 -1.24
CA GLY A 62 -3.42 -1.34 -1.41
C GLY A 62 -3.23 -0.07 -2.24
N GLY A 63 -4.00 0.12 -3.31
CA GLY A 63 -3.99 1.36 -4.09
C GLY A 63 -4.44 2.58 -3.27
N THR A 64 -5.49 2.45 -2.45
CA THR A 64 -5.95 3.53 -1.55
C THR A 64 -4.95 3.83 -0.45
N LEU A 65 -4.36 2.80 0.18
CA LEU A 65 -3.39 2.97 1.26
C LEU A 65 -2.06 3.54 0.77
N THR A 66 -1.63 3.19 -0.45
CA THR A 66 -0.47 3.83 -1.10
C THR A 66 -0.68 5.32 -1.26
N ARG A 67 -1.91 5.72 -1.59
CA ARG A 67 -2.28 7.12 -1.71
C ARG A 67 -2.32 7.83 -0.35
N LEU A 68 -2.86 7.18 0.68
CA LEU A 68 -2.80 7.66 2.05
C LEU A 68 -1.35 7.87 2.51
N CYS A 69 -0.46 6.90 2.26
CA CYS A 69 0.97 6.99 2.54
C CYS A 69 1.58 8.25 1.89
N GLU A 70 1.31 8.50 0.61
CA GLU A 70 1.82 9.68 -0.09
C GLU A 70 1.32 11.00 0.52
N ASN A 71 0.02 11.04 0.84
CA ASN A 71 -0.61 12.22 1.43
C ASN A 71 0.01 12.55 2.81
N LEU A 72 0.20 11.53 3.66
CA LEU A 72 0.85 11.68 4.96
C LEU A 72 2.31 12.13 4.84
N ALA A 73 3.07 11.53 3.91
CA ALA A 73 4.47 11.88 3.65
C ALA A 73 4.63 13.34 3.17
N SER A 74 3.59 13.89 2.53
CA SER A 74 3.58 15.25 1.97
C SER A 74 3.02 16.30 2.93
N ALA A 75 2.06 15.94 3.77
CA ALA A 75 1.37 16.89 4.66
C ALA A 75 2.22 17.31 5.87
N ILE A 76 3.11 16.43 6.35
CA ILE A 76 3.88 16.65 7.57
C ILE A 76 5.24 17.31 7.25
N LYS A 77 5.53 18.44 7.91
CA LYS A 77 6.77 19.21 7.68
C LYS A 77 8.03 18.42 8.09
N LYS A 78 8.07 17.94 9.34
CA LYS A 78 9.20 17.20 9.90
C LYS A 78 9.31 15.84 9.23
N GLU A 79 10.46 15.57 8.60
CA GLU A 79 10.64 14.39 7.74
C GLU A 79 10.47 13.06 8.48
N TYR A 80 11.09 12.91 9.64
CA TYR A 80 10.99 11.67 10.42
C TYR A 80 9.55 11.38 10.84
N LEU A 81 8.78 12.39 11.28
CA LEU A 81 7.36 12.24 11.62
C LEU A 81 6.52 11.93 10.38
N ALA A 82 6.84 12.54 9.24
CA ALA A 82 6.16 12.29 7.98
C ALA A 82 6.31 10.82 7.55
N ILE A 83 7.55 10.30 7.59
CA ILE A 83 7.84 8.90 7.25
C ILE A 83 7.19 7.97 8.26
N LEU A 84 7.35 8.21 9.57
CA LEU A 84 6.78 7.37 10.61
C LEU A 84 5.26 7.24 10.46
N ALA A 85 4.55 8.36 10.30
CA ALA A 85 3.10 8.37 10.11
C ALA A 85 2.70 7.69 8.79
N ALA A 86 3.41 7.99 7.69
CA ALA A 86 3.15 7.42 6.37
C ALA A 86 3.41 5.92 6.27
N VAL A 87 4.20 5.34 7.17
CA VAL A 87 4.43 3.90 7.25
C VAL A 87 3.46 3.26 8.24
N ALA A 88 3.44 3.75 9.49
CA ALA A 88 2.71 3.10 10.57
C ALA A 88 1.20 3.07 10.33
N ILE A 89 0.60 4.19 9.93
CA ILE A 89 -0.85 4.30 9.75
C ILE A 89 -1.36 3.34 8.65
N PRO A 90 -0.89 3.41 7.40
CA PRO A 90 -1.37 2.50 6.37
C PRO A 90 -0.95 1.04 6.60
N THR A 91 0.20 0.77 7.24
CA THR A 91 0.57 -0.61 7.63
C THR A 91 -0.45 -1.21 8.58
N THR A 92 -0.79 -0.51 9.66
CA THR A 92 -1.78 -0.97 10.65
C THR A 92 -3.13 -1.22 9.98
N ILE A 93 -3.60 -0.28 9.15
CA ILE A 93 -4.88 -0.44 8.43
C ILE A 93 -4.82 -1.65 7.49
N SER A 94 -3.72 -1.82 6.74
CA SER A 94 -3.54 -2.95 5.83
C SER A 94 -3.61 -4.28 6.58
N LEU A 95 -2.91 -4.39 7.71
CA LEU A 95 -2.89 -5.59 8.54
C LEU A 95 -4.27 -5.95 9.10
N MET A 96 -4.97 -4.97 9.68
CA MET A 96 -6.30 -5.19 10.25
C MET A 96 -7.29 -5.65 9.16
N LEU A 97 -7.27 -5.00 8.00
CA LEU A 97 -8.18 -5.33 6.91
C LEU A 97 -7.83 -6.66 6.24
N THR A 98 -6.53 -6.97 6.03
CA THR A 98 -6.11 -8.28 5.52
C THR A 98 -6.52 -9.40 6.46
N TYR A 99 -6.24 -9.26 7.76
CA TYR A 99 -6.65 -10.24 8.76
C TYR A 99 -8.16 -10.44 8.77
N THR A 100 -8.93 -9.34 8.68
CA THR A 100 -10.39 -9.40 8.60
C THR A 100 -10.85 -10.21 7.40
N VAL A 101 -10.33 -9.91 6.20
CA VAL A 101 -10.73 -10.62 4.97
C VAL A 101 -10.42 -12.11 5.04
N HIS A 102 -9.28 -12.49 5.61
CA HIS A 102 -8.91 -13.90 5.78
C HIS A 102 -9.58 -14.59 6.97
N SER A 103 -10.14 -13.82 7.92
CA SER A 103 -10.95 -14.36 9.02
C SER A 103 -12.41 -14.61 8.60
N LEU A 104 -12.85 -14.08 7.46
CA LEU A 104 -14.14 -14.43 6.87
C LEU A 104 -14.06 -15.83 6.23
N LYS A 105 -15.18 -16.58 6.22
CA LYS A 105 -15.23 -17.97 5.74
C LYS A 105 -14.48 -18.17 4.40
N GLY A 106 -13.72 -19.26 4.32
CA GLY A 106 -13.10 -19.73 3.09
C GLY A 106 -11.60 -19.43 2.95
N THR A 107 -10.87 -19.28 4.05
CA THR A 107 -9.41 -19.43 4.10
C THR A 107 -9.04 -20.22 5.35
N PRO A 108 -8.42 -21.41 5.21
CA PRO A 108 -8.16 -22.31 6.34
C PRO A 108 -7.15 -21.75 7.34
N GLU A 109 -6.25 -20.85 6.90
CA GLU A 109 -5.18 -20.29 7.76
C GLU A 109 -5.08 -18.75 7.68
N PRO A 110 -5.89 -18.02 8.47
CA PRO A 110 -5.94 -16.55 8.42
C PRO A 110 -4.63 -15.87 8.86
N LEU A 111 -3.94 -16.44 9.86
CA LEU A 111 -2.67 -15.90 10.35
C LEU A 111 -1.55 -16.05 9.31
N ASN A 112 -1.40 -17.25 8.73
CA ASN A 112 -0.35 -17.52 7.73
C ASN A 112 -0.55 -16.66 6.47
N SER A 113 -1.80 -16.42 6.07
CA SER A 113 -2.13 -15.55 4.94
C SER A 113 -1.90 -14.05 5.22
N THR A 114 -1.72 -13.66 6.49
CA THR A 114 -1.44 -12.26 6.91
C THR A 114 0.08 -12.00 7.05
N ILE A 115 0.90 -13.04 7.21
CA ILE A 115 2.36 -12.94 7.33
C ILE A 115 2.98 -12.16 6.15
N PRO A 116 2.62 -12.43 4.88
CA PRO A 116 3.16 -11.65 3.76
C PRO A 116 2.88 -10.15 3.90
N THR A 117 1.65 -9.76 4.28
CA THR A 117 1.27 -8.36 4.48
C THR A 117 2.07 -7.71 5.61
N LEU A 118 2.33 -8.43 6.70
CA LEU A 118 3.12 -7.93 7.85
C LEU A 118 4.52 -7.48 7.45
N PHE A 119 5.16 -8.17 6.51
CA PHE A 119 6.46 -7.76 5.99
C PHE A 119 6.30 -6.77 4.83
N MET A 120 5.50 -7.10 3.82
CA MET A 120 5.46 -6.33 2.58
C MET A 120 4.87 -4.92 2.76
N ALA A 121 3.87 -4.73 3.62
CA ALA A 121 3.24 -3.43 3.84
C ALA A 121 4.22 -2.39 4.43
N PRO A 122 4.90 -2.61 5.57
CA PRO A 122 5.80 -1.61 6.13
C PRO A 122 6.98 -1.31 5.20
N TRP A 123 7.57 -2.32 4.56
CA TRP A 123 8.66 -2.12 3.61
C TRP A 123 8.22 -1.36 2.36
N GLY A 124 7.05 -1.71 1.79
CA GLY A 124 6.47 -1.04 0.64
C GLY A 124 6.12 0.42 0.92
N PHE A 125 5.45 0.69 2.04
CA PHE A 125 5.10 2.05 2.44
C PHE A 125 6.33 2.88 2.81
N LEU A 126 7.35 2.29 3.43
CA LEU A 126 8.61 2.98 3.71
C LEU A 126 9.28 3.43 2.41
N TRP A 127 9.43 2.52 1.45
CA TRP A 127 10.00 2.85 0.15
C TRP A 127 9.21 3.95 -0.55
N TRP A 128 7.88 3.86 -0.54
CA TRP A 128 7.02 4.86 -1.18
C TRP A 128 7.12 6.24 -0.50
N ALA A 129 7.09 6.27 0.84
CA ALA A 129 7.25 7.50 1.62
C ALA A 129 8.60 8.18 1.36
N LEU A 130 9.70 7.41 1.36
CA LEU A 130 11.04 7.92 1.05
C LEU A 130 11.13 8.48 -0.36
N ARG A 131 10.57 7.78 -1.35
CA ARG A 131 10.50 8.25 -2.73
C ARG A 131 9.77 9.59 -2.83
N LYS A 132 8.63 9.73 -2.14
CA LYS A 132 7.88 11.00 -2.13
C LYS A 132 8.66 12.13 -1.46
N ARG A 133 9.30 11.86 -0.31
CA ARG A 133 10.12 12.87 0.40
C ARG A 133 11.29 13.35 -0.45
N LYS A 134 11.99 12.44 -1.14
CA LYS A 134 13.06 12.79 -2.09
C LYS A 134 12.53 13.69 -3.20
N GLN A 135 11.38 13.34 -3.78
CA GLN A 135 10.75 14.13 -4.84
C GLN A 135 10.39 15.56 -4.37
N LEU A 136 9.88 15.71 -3.15
CA LEU A 136 9.56 17.03 -2.57
C LEU A 136 10.81 17.87 -2.29
N LYS A 137 11.93 17.26 -1.90
CA LYS A 137 13.21 17.96 -1.71
C LYS A 137 13.72 18.53 -3.03
N THR A 138 13.84 17.69 -4.06
CA THR A 138 14.28 18.11 -5.39
C THR A 138 13.40 19.24 -5.97
N ALA A 139 12.08 19.18 -5.76
CA ALA A 139 11.17 20.23 -6.21
C ALA A 139 11.32 21.57 -5.44
N ASN A 140 11.81 21.55 -4.20
CA ASN A 140 12.10 22.78 -3.45
C ASN A 140 13.47 23.37 -3.82
N GLU A 141 14.42 22.54 -4.27
CA GLU A 141 15.77 22.97 -4.70
C GLU A 141 15.78 23.60 -6.10
N SER A 142 14.79 23.27 -6.94
CA SER A 142 14.65 23.80 -8.30
C SER A 142 13.92 25.15 -8.40
N ILE A 143 13.66 25.83 -7.28
CA ILE A 143 12.92 27.10 -7.17
C ILE A 143 13.84 28.15 -6.56
#